data_AF-A0A840WHG5-F1
#
_entry.id   AF-A0A840WHG5-F1
#
_cell.length_a   1.000
_cell.length_b   1.000
_cell.length_c   1.000
_cell.angle_alpha   90.00
_cell.angle_beta   90.00
_cell.angle_gamma   90.00
#
_symmetry.space_group_name_H-M   'P 1'
#
loop_
_entity.id
_entity.type
_entity.pdbx_description
1 polymer ?
#
loop_
_entity_poly.entity_id
_entity_poly.type
_entity_poly.pdbx_seq_one_letter_code
_entity_poly.pdbx_strand_id
1 'polypeptide(L)' 'MPESTAYTHHQISAALNRAVEDISDAASLPEEGTIDALNLLVNAAIHYLEHPDDGLAQVVEAGYDATPDEVIGWISS' A
#
# COMPACT_ATOMS: atom_id res chain seq x y z
N MET A 1 -29.30 -5.89 -8.78
CA MET A 1 -28.06 -5.46 -8.13
C MET A 1 -27.16 -6.67 -8.09
N PRO A 2 -25.92 -6.64 -8.63
CA PRO A 2 -24.99 -7.73 -8.38
C PRO A 2 -24.77 -7.87 -6.86
N GLU A 3 -24.61 -9.09 -6.37
CA GLU A 3 -24.27 -9.32 -4.96
C GLU A 3 -22.91 -8.69 -4.66
N SER A 4 -22.81 -8.00 -3.52
CA SER A 4 -21.53 -7.49 -3.02
C SER A 4 -20.75 -8.66 -2.44
N THR A 5 -19.65 -9.04 -3.08
CA THR A 5 -18.69 -9.99 -2.49
C THR A 5 -17.92 -9.27 -1.38
N ALA A 6 -17.94 -9.82 -0.17
CA ALA A 6 -17.12 -9.36 0.94
C ALA A 6 -15.86 -10.22 1.04
N TYR A 7 -14.71 -9.58 1.18
CA TYR A 7 -13.41 -10.23 1.37
C TYR A 7 -12.90 -9.99 2.78
N THR A 8 -12.13 -10.93 3.32
CA THR A 8 -11.45 -10.73 4.60
C THR A 8 -10.26 -9.80 4.45
N HIS A 9 -9.85 -9.15 5.55
CA HIS A 9 -8.62 -8.37 5.59
C HIS A 9 -7.41 -9.13 5.02
N HIS A 10 -7.24 -10.41 5.43
CA HIS A 10 -6.18 -11.26 4.92
C HIS A 10 -6.26 -11.49 3.41
N GLN A 11 -7.45 -11.70 2.84
CA GLN A 11 -7.62 -11.88 1.40
C GLN A 11 -7.24 -10.62 0.62
N ILE A 12 -7.65 -9.45 1.12
CA ILE A 12 -7.33 -8.17 0.48
C ILE A 12 -5.84 -7.89 0.56
N SER A 13 -5.25 -8.00 1.76
CA SER A 13 -3.82 -7.80 1.97
C SER A 13 -2.97 -8.76 1.12
N ALA A 14 -3.31 -10.05 1.08
CA ALA A 14 -2.60 -11.02 0.26
C ALA A 14 -2.71 -10.73 -1.24
N ALA A 15 -3.89 -10.33 -1.73
CA ALA A 15 -4.09 -10.00 -3.14
C ALA A 15 -3.31 -8.75 -3.55
N LEU A 16 -3.29 -7.71 -2.71
CA LEU A 16 -2.57 -6.46 -2.96
C LEU A 16 -1.04 -6.69 -2.97
N ASN A 17 -0.50 -7.39 -1.97
CA ASN A 17 0.92 -7.74 -1.94
C ASN A 17 1.32 -8.59 -3.15
N ARG A 18 0.50 -9.59 -3.50
CA ARG A 18 0.77 -10.41 -4.68
C ARG A 18 0.80 -9.58 -5.97
N ALA A 19 -0.09 -8.61 -6.12
CA ALA A 19 -0.09 -7.72 -7.27
C ALA A 19 1.18 -6.86 -7.33
N VAL A 20 1.66 -6.36 -6.19
CA VAL A 20 2.93 -5.61 -6.13
C VAL A 20 4.11 -6.49 -6.52
N GLU A 21 4.18 -7.73 -6.04
CA GLU A 21 5.21 -8.71 -6.44
C GLU A 21 5.18 -8.94 -7.95
N ASP A 22 4.01 -9.30 -8.51
CA ASP A 22 3.85 -9.61 -9.93
C ASP A 22 4.22 -8.41 -10.83
N ILE A 23 3.84 -7.19 -10.43
CA ILE A 23 4.19 -5.95 -11.15
C ILE A 23 5.69 -5.66 -11.05
N SER A 24 6.27 -5.80 -9.85
CA SER A 24 7.69 -5.52 -9.61
C SER A 24 8.58 -6.44 -10.43
N ASP A 25 8.23 -7.73 -10.46
CA ASP A 25 8.92 -8.73 -11.29
C ASP A 25 8.78 -8.41 -12.79
N ALA A 26 7.55 -8.16 -13.25
CA ALA A 26 7.28 -7.91 -14.67
C ALA A 26 7.97 -6.65 -15.20
N ALA A 27 8.08 -5.60 -14.38
CA ALA A 27 8.73 -4.35 -14.74
C ALA A 27 10.21 -4.29 -14.37
N SER A 28 10.75 -5.32 -13.69
CA SER A 28 12.11 -5.33 -13.13
C SER A 28 12.40 -4.06 -12.33
N LEU A 29 11.50 -3.74 -11.40
CA LEU A 29 11.60 -2.53 -10.59
C LEU A 29 12.86 -2.56 -9.72
N PRO A 30 13.47 -1.38 -9.46
CA PRO A 30 14.55 -1.26 -8.48
C PRO A 30 14.08 -1.64 -7.06
N GLU A 31 15.06 -1.93 -6.20
CA GLU A 31 14.83 -2.32 -4.80
C GLU A 31 14.32 -1.16 -3.91
N GLU A 32 14.38 0.08 -4.41
CA GLU A 32 13.90 1.30 -3.76
C GLU A 32 13.18 2.21 -4.79
N GLY A 33 12.48 3.25 -4.34
CA GLY A 33 11.83 4.22 -5.23
C GLY A 33 10.43 3.78 -5.61
N THR A 34 10.29 3.21 -6.82
CA THR A 34 8.96 2.83 -7.34
C THR A 34 8.32 1.72 -6.48
N ILE A 35 9.13 0.80 -5.94
CA ILE A 35 8.62 -0.26 -5.05
C ILE A 35 8.12 0.30 -3.72
N ASP A 36 8.73 1.36 -3.19
CA ASP A 36 8.28 2.03 -1.96
C ASP A 36 6.92 2.69 -2.15
N ALA A 37 6.68 3.29 -3.33
CA ALA A 37 5.37 3.84 -3.67
C ALA A 37 4.28 2.76 -3.73
N LEU A 38 4.60 1.58 -4.26
CA LEU A 38 3.66 0.45 -4.31
C LEU A 38 3.39 -0.11 -2.91
N ASN A 39 4.40 -0.22 -2.07
CA ASN A 39 4.23 -0.64 -0.68
C ASN A 39 3.38 0.35 0.11
N LEU A 40 3.60 1.65 -0.06
CA LEU A 40 2.78 2.70 0.55
C LEU A 40 1.31 2.62 0.07
N LEU A 41 1.09 2.36 -1.22
CA LEU A 41 -0.24 2.16 -1.78
C LEU A 41 -0.97 0.96 -1.12
N VAL A 42 -0.28 -0.17 -0.94
CA VAL A 42 -0.85 -1.35 -0.27
C VAL A 42 -1.28 -1.01 1.15
N ASN A 43 -0.39 -0.38 1.93
CA ASN A 43 -0.68 0.00 3.30
C ASN A 43 -1.83 1.03 3.38
N ALA A 44 -1.84 2.03 2.50
CA ALA A 44 -2.92 3.01 2.43
C ALA A 44 -4.26 2.37 2.08
N ALA A 45 -4.30 1.47 1.08
CA ALA A 45 -5.53 0.80 0.68
C ALA A 45 -6.12 -0.06 1.80
N ILE A 46 -5.27 -0.78 2.54
CA ILE A 46 -5.70 -1.56 3.71
C ILE A 46 -6.22 -0.63 4.80
N HIS A 47 -5.47 0.41 5.14
CA HIS A 47 -5.85 1.38 6.18
C HIS A 47 -7.19 2.04 5.87
N TYR A 48 -7.42 2.51 4.64
CA TYR A 48 -8.67 3.18 4.26
C TYR A 48 -9.89 2.26 4.25
N LEU A 49 -9.71 0.94 4.14
CA LEU A 49 -10.83 0.00 4.31
C LEU A 49 -11.28 -0.10 5.76
N GLU A 50 -10.37 0.12 6.72
CA GLU A 50 -10.64 0.07 8.15
C GLU A 50 -10.98 1.46 8.73
N HIS A 51 -10.39 2.51 8.15
CA HIS A 51 -10.46 3.90 8.57
C HIS A 51 -10.74 4.81 7.34
N PRO A 52 -11.96 4.83 6.80
CA PRO A 52 -12.27 5.48 5.52
C PRO A 52 -12.15 7.01 5.52
N ASP A 53 -12.11 7.63 6.69
CA ASP A 53 -11.97 9.09 6.86
C ASP A 53 -10.52 9.52 7.10
N ASP A 54 -9.59 8.57 7.26
CA ASP A 54 -8.18 8.86 7.47
C ASP A 54 -7.47 9.23 6.16
N GLY A 55 -6.37 9.99 6.29
CA GLY A 55 -5.52 10.36 5.18
C GLY A 55 -4.16 9.68 5.22
N LEU A 56 -3.32 10.02 4.24
CA LEU A 56 -1.99 9.42 4.08
C LEU A 56 -1.08 9.65 5.30
N ALA A 57 -1.26 10.76 6.03
CA ALA A 57 -0.49 11.02 7.24
C ALA A 57 -0.76 9.96 8.32
N GLN A 58 -2.02 9.58 8.54
CA GLN A 58 -2.40 8.53 9.48
C GLN A 58 -1.91 7.16 9.03
N VAL A 59 -1.91 6.88 7.72
CA VAL A 59 -1.32 5.66 7.16
C VAL A 59 0.17 5.57 7.51
N VAL A 60 0.89 6.68 7.33
CA VAL A 60 2.33 6.74 7.63
C VAL A 60 2.57 6.55 9.13
N GLU A 61 1.84 7.29 9.97
CA GLU A 61 1.94 7.18 11.43
C GLU A 61 1.62 5.78 11.96
N ALA A 62 0.68 5.05 11.33
CA ALA A 62 0.30 3.71 11.73
C ALA A 62 1.26 2.63 11.20
N GLY A 63 1.85 2.83 10.03
CA GLY A 63 2.62 1.81 9.31
C GLY A 63 4.13 1.94 9.39
N TYR A 64 4.66 3.10 9.80
CA TYR A 64 6.08 3.42 9.67
C TYR A 64 6.60 4.18 10.90
N ASP A 65 7.85 3.89 11.28
CA ASP A 65 8.61 4.70 12.24
C ASP A 65 9.34 5.84 11.50
N ALA A 66 8.56 6.63 10.77
CA ALA A 66 9.05 7.71 9.90
C ALA A 66 7.97 8.79 9.71
N THR A 67 8.38 9.98 9.32
CA THR A 67 7.48 11.07 8.95
C THR A 67 6.91 10.90 7.54
N PRO A 68 5.76 11.51 7.21
CA PRO A 68 5.22 11.49 5.85
C PRO A 68 6.22 11.97 4.80
N ASP A 69 7.00 13.01 5.10
CA ASP A 69 8.00 13.54 4.16
C ASP A 69 9.15 12.55 3.91
N GLU A 70 9.57 11.79 4.94
CA GLU A 70 10.59 10.74 4.78
C GLU A 70 10.08 9.60 3.91
N VAL A 71 8.87 9.11 4.16
CA VAL A 71 8.25 8.01 3.38
C VAL A 71 8.03 8.43 1.92
N ILE A 72 7.55 9.66 1.68
CA ILE A 72 7.43 10.21 0.33
C ILE A 72 8.81 10.42 -0.31
N GLY A 73 9.83 10.74 0.49
CA GLY A 73 11.21 10.85 0.04
C GLY A 73 11.73 9.55 -0.58
N TRP A 74 11.42 8.39 0.01
CA TRP A 74 11.84 7.08 -0.50
C TRP A 74 11.34 6.82 -1.93
N ILE A 75 10.17 7.35 -2.30
CA ILE A 75 9.58 7.18 -3.64
C ILE A 75 10.45 7.79 -4.74
N SER A 76 11.20 8.84 -4.41
CA SER A 76 12.03 9.58 -5.36
C SER A 76 13.51 9.12 -5.38
N SER A 77 13.84 8.08 -4.61
CA SER A 77 15.18 7.48 -4.54
C SER A 77 15.56 6.72 -5.82
#